data_AF-A0A919K7B4-F1
#
_entry.id   AF-A0A919K7B4-F1
#
_cell.length_a   1.000
_cell.length_b   1.000
_cell.length_c   1.000
_cell.angle_alpha   90.00
_cell.angle_beta   90.00
_cell.angle_gamma   90.00
#
_symmetry.space_group_name_H-M   'P 1'
#
loop_
_entity.id
_entity.type
_entity.pdbx_description
1 polymer ?
#
loop_
_entity_poly.entity_id
_entity_poly.type
_entity_poly.pdbx_seq_one_letter_code
_entity_poly.pdbx_strand_id
1 'polypeptide(L)'
;MFRTPLFILVAATAAFGLPSAAQAEPADECVLPASTHRSTLDEQHGCLTVDAALDAAPSVGETATFTYEVRSAIADDAVTLSVELPPGLRWRSAPAGTTLSTRESLAPQARGTVQRVEMTRAFAAGESLRLTGTVSATASGPAEIQARATAEVDSGTEAGGDDVLLTVAAAGAESRLGIVSSNRAAAVRYQGSAPVVAAGETKAADGRLTPPSADERAPEPSDRSGEPAGERAGTEPAVAGTSCVTGSWNFVDHKGVARAARQWQVQAWDDDASTGNGNDFLASGLTGFDGRYTLCFTSTDVGGAGSQDVYLVFIADNGSWRVQSPWGTYNYGSGVMWNVPTGTKEVGWLQPGDPTHMRGAHAFEAVSDAWNGTPGACWDLIGACRPVVVNWAPGSTDGTYYSLGDNQVHLAAADPDSRHTVVHEAGHSIMDDVFDDAYPSTPSCNPHYIKKVSSQGCAWTEGFAEWFPAQIYNDPYFRWPNGSSVNLETPTWGSLLWANGDRVEGRVAGALIDLADSHNDGTDAYAEGMYNIWTTFQRHNSPHFRQFWTDRGADGFSVGNAPLNSLYQNTIDY
;
A
#
# COMPACT_ATOMS: atom_id res chain seq x y z
N MET A 1 -81.46 -55.91 -1.77
CA MET A 1 -80.72 -55.08 -2.75
C MET A 1 -81.27 -53.67 -2.68
N PHE A 2 -80.63 -52.75 -1.96
CA PHE A 2 -80.64 -51.30 -2.24
C PHE A 2 -79.48 -50.69 -1.44
N ARG A 3 -78.59 -50.00 -2.16
CA ARG A 3 -77.32 -49.43 -1.68
C ARG A 3 -77.56 -48.12 -0.92
N THR A 4 -76.92 -47.97 0.23
CA THR A 4 -76.72 -46.68 0.91
C THR A 4 -75.45 -46.04 0.38
N PRO A 5 -75.45 -44.80 -0.14
CA PRO A 5 -74.22 -44.05 -0.35
C PRO A 5 -73.90 -43.18 0.87
N LEU A 6 -72.67 -43.34 1.32
CA LEU A 6 -71.94 -42.54 2.30
C LEU A 6 -71.75 -41.12 1.75
N PHE A 7 -72.26 -40.10 2.44
CA PHE A 7 -71.93 -38.70 2.17
C PHE A 7 -70.62 -38.36 2.87
N ILE A 8 -69.56 -38.11 2.09
CA ILE A 8 -68.32 -37.51 2.57
C ILE A 8 -68.48 -35.99 2.50
N LEU A 9 -68.41 -35.35 3.67
CA LEU A 9 -68.37 -33.90 3.82
C LEU A 9 -66.96 -33.41 3.46
N VAL A 10 -66.80 -32.75 2.32
CA VAL A 10 -65.56 -32.05 1.97
C VAL A 10 -65.66 -30.63 2.53
N ALA A 11 -64.91 -30.35 3.60
CA ALA A 11 -64.70 -29.00 4.09
C ALA A 11 -63.73 -28.28 3.15
N ALA A 12 -64.23 -27.31 2.39
CA ALA A 12 -63.41 -26.39 1.63
C ALA A 12 -62.82 -25.33 2.57
N THR A 13 -61.57 -25.52 3.00
CA THR A 13 -60.76 -24.43 3.57
C THR A 13 -60.42 -23.44 2.46
N ALA A 14 -61.07 -22.27 2.51
CA ALA A 14 -60.65 -21.11 1.74
C ALA A 14 -59.29 -20.64 2.26
N ALA A 15 -58.23 -20.93 1.51
CA ALA A 15 -56.93 -20.32 1.72
C ALA A 15 -57.03 -18.84 1.29
N PHE A 16 -57.06 -17.94 2.26
CA PHE A 16 -56.75 -16.53 2.02
C PHE A 16 -55.27 -16.47 1.60
N GLY A 17 -55.03 -16.31 0.31
CA GLY A 17 -53.71 -15.96 -0.20
C GLY A 17 -53.33 -14.61 0.36
N LEU A 18 -52.39 -14.60 1.30
CA LEU A 18 -51.65 -13.40 1.64
C LEU A 18 -50.98 -12.90 0.36
N PRO A 19 -51.00 -11.58 0.07
CA PRO A 19 -50.26 -11.05 -1.06
C PRO A 19 -48.80 -11.47 -0.89
N SER A 20 -48.27 -12.16 -1.90
CA SER A 20 -46.84 -12.41 -2.00
C SER A 20 -46.17 -11.05 -1.87
N ALA A 21 -45.35 -10.86 -0.83
CA ALA A 21 -44.43 -9.74 -0.79
C ALA A 21 -43.66 -9.82 -2.10
N ALA A 22 -43.84 -8.83 -2.97
CA ALA A 22 -42.97 -8.66 -4.11
C ALA A 22 -41.56 -8.57 -3.52
N GLN A 23 -40.72 -9.55 -3.83
CA GLN A 23 -39.29 -9.43 -3.60
C GLN A 23 -38.89 -8.14 -4.31
N ALA A 24 -38.43 -7.15 -3.54
CA ALA A 24 -37.74 -6.01 -4.12
C ALA A 24 -36.63 -6.58 -5.02
N GLU A 25 -36.52 -6.07 -6.25
CA GLU A 25 -35.37 -6.40 -7.09
C GLU A 25 -34.08 -6.07 -6.33
N PRO A 26 -33.03 -6.90 -6.45
CA PRO A 26 -31.79 -6.68 -5.74
C PRO A 26 -31.23 -5.30 -6.09
N ALA A 27 -30.73 -4.60 -5.07
CA ALA A 27 -30.14 -3.27 -5.20
C ALA A 27 -29.07 -3.22 -6.30
N ASP A 28 -29.05 -2.10 -7.04
CA ASP A 28 -28.08 -1.73 -8.07
C ASP A 28 -26.66 -2.21 -7.73
N GLU A 29 -26.13 -3.13 -8.54
CA GLU A 29 -24.86 -3.79 -8.25
C GLU A 29 -23.69 -2.86 -8.57
N CYS A 30 -22.86 -2.48 -7.58
CA CYS A 30 -21.59 -1.81 -7.85
C CYS A 30 -20.59 -2.79 -8.47
N VAL A 31 -20.71 -3.01 -9.77
CA VAL A 31 -19.83 -3.85 -10.59
C VAL A 31 -19.55 -3.09 -11.87
N LEU A 32 -18.60 -2.18 -11.82
CA LEU A 32 -18.01 -1.61 -13.03
C LEU A 32 -16.64 -2.22 -13.27
N PRO A 33 -16.23 -2.43 -14.54
CA PRO A 33 -14.90 -2.94 -14.85
C PRO A 33 -13.81 -1.94 -14.44
N ALA A 34 -12.59 -2.41 -14.20
CA ALA A 34 -11.45 -1.53 -14.03
C ALA A 34 -11.30 -0.57 -15.23
N SER A 35 -10.67 0.58 -14.99
CA SER A 35 -10.47 1.61 -16.02
C SER A 35 -9.50 1.13 -17.12
N THR A 36 -9.50 1.75 -18.29
CA THR A 36 -8.83 1.20 -19.49
C THR A 36 -7.31 1.01 -19.32
N HIS A 37 -6.62 1.86 -18.55
CA HIS A 37 -5.18 1.68 -18.26
C HIS A 37 -4.90 0.94 -16.94
N ARG A 38 -5.95 0.55 -16.21
CA ARG A 38 -5.85 -0.35 -15.07
C ARG A 38 -5.71 -1.78 -15.59
N SER A 39 -4.93 -2.58 -14.88
CA SER A 39 -4.71 -3.97 -15.28
C SER A 39 -5.99 -4.76 -15.04
N THR A 40 -6.24 -5.80 -15.83
CA THR A 40 -7.25 -6.79 -15.47
C THR A 40 -6.86 -7.63 -14.26
N LEU A 41 -5.60 -7.51 -13.81
CA LEU A 41 -5.11 -8.09 -12.57
C LEU A 41 -5.38 -7.18 -11.37
N ASP A 42 -5.78 -5.92 -11.56
CA ASP A 42 -6.21 -5.07 -10.45
C ASP A 42 -7.42 -5.70 -9.76
N GLU A 43 -7.27 -5.98 -8.47
CA GLU A 43 -8.24 -6.82 -7.78
C GLU A 43 -9.47 -6.05 -7.28
N GLN A 44 -9.41 -4.71 -7.30
CA GLN A 44 -10.40 -3.86 -6.65
C GLN A 44 -11.29 -3.12 -7.65
N HIS A 45 -12.59 -3.25 -7.44
CA HIS A 45 -13.64 -2.63 -8.26
C HIS A 45 -14.52 -1.69 -7.42
N GLY A 46 -15.10 -0.68 -8.05
CA GLY A 46 -15.90 0.35 -7.39
C GLY A 46 -17.23 0.67 -8.10
N CYS A 47 -17.98 1.59 -7.51
CA CYS A 47 -19.25 2.07 -8.06
C CYS A 47 -19.06 3.14 -9.16
N LEU A 48 -17.85 3.70 -9.28
CA LEU A 48 -17.46 4.71 -10.25
C LEU A 48 -16.24 4.25 -11.04
N THR A 49 -16.20 4.51 -12.34
CA THR A 49 -15.01 4.30 -13.17
C THR A 49 -14.73 5.51 -14.05
N VAL A 50 -13.46 5.68 -14.40
CA VAL A 50 -13.00 6.78 -15.25
C VAL A 50 -12.08 6.18 -16.31
N ASP A 51 -12.42 6.24 -17.58
CA ASP A 51 -11.52 5.88 -18.67
C ASP A 51 -10.93 7.16 -19.24
N ALA A 52 -9.64 7.42 -19.06
CA ALA A 52 -8.96 8.60 -19.61
C ALA A 52 -8.07 8.19 -20.79
N ALA A 53 -7.83 9.10 -21.75
CA ALA A 53 -6.93 8.84 -22.87
C ALA A 53 -6.45 10.13 -23.55
N LEU A 54 -5.25 10.06 -24.11
CA LEU A 54 -4.75 10.99 -25.12
C LEU A 54 -4.80 10.32 -26.50
N ASP A 55 -5.18 11.05 -27.54
CA ASP A 55 -5.12 10.56 -28.92
C ASP A 55 -3.68 10.37 -29.43
N ALA A 56 -2.73 11.13 -28.89
CA ALA A 56 -1.29 10.98 -29.06
C ALA A 56 -0.52 11.62 -27.90
N ALA A 57 0.74 11.23 -27.70
CA ALA A 57 1.65 11.94 -26.79
C ALA A 57 2.18 13.21 -27.51
N PRO A 58 1.88 14.43 -27.03
CA PRO A 58 2.36 15.66 -27.68
C PRO A 58 3.80 15.98 -27.29
N SER A 59 4.62 16.41 -28.25
CA SER A 59 5.93 17.01 -27.96
C SER A 59 5.82 18.48 -27.56
N VAL A 60 6.88 19.05 -26.98
CA VAL A 60 6.85 20.47 -26.56
C VAL A 60 6.43 21.38 -27.72
N GLY A 61 5.36 22.16 -27.50
CA GLY A 61 4.74 23.05 -28.49
C GLY A 61 3.57 22.43 -29.26
N GLU A 62 3.38 21.12 -29.19
CA GLU A 62 2.27 20.41 -29.83
C GLU A 62 1.06 20.29 -28.90
N THR A 63 -0.04 19.81 -29.47
CA THR A 63 -1.29 19.56 -28.76
C THR A 63 -1.83 18.17 -29.02
N ALA A 64 -2.53 17.63 -28.04
CA ALA A 64 -3.24 16.37 -28.12
C ALA A 64 -4.69 16.55 -27.61
N THR A 65 -5.60 15.72 -28.12
CA THR A 65 -6.97 15.63 -27.63
C THR A 65 -6.98 14.72 -26.40
N PHE A 66 -7.45 15.26 -25.27
CA PHE A 66 -7.69 14.48 -24.07
C PHE A 66 -9.18 14.14 -23.98
N THR A 67 -9.49 12.86 -23.83
CA THR A 67 -10.84 12.37 -23.57
C THR A 67 -10.86 11.67 -22.22
N TYR A 68 -11.93 11.87 -21.46
CA TYR A 68 -12.22 11.00 -20.34
C TYR A 68 -13.72 10.68 -20.28
N GLU A 69 -14.03 9.45 -19.94
CA GLU A 69 -15.39 8.93 -19.78
C GLU A 69 -15.58 8.46 -18.35
N VAL A 70 -16.64 8.93 -17.70
CA VAL A 70 -16.99 8.54 -16.34
C VAL A 70 -18.25 7.71 -16.39
N ARG A 71 -18.27 6.56 -15.70
CA ARG A 71 -19.44 5.70 -15.57
C ARG A 71 -19.79 5.54 -14.10
N SER A 72 -21.09 5.53 -13.78
CA SER A 72 -21.60 5.27 -12.43
C SER A 72 -22.53 4.07 -12.44
N ALA A 73 -22.32 3.10 -11.55
CA ALA A 73 -23.24 1.98 -11.33
C ALA A 73 -24.42 2.37 -10.43
N ILE A 74 -24.27 3.41 -9.62
CA ILE A 74 -25.26 3.86 -8.66
C ILE A 74 -25.73 5.27 -8.98
N ALA A 75 -26.92 5.62 -8.48
CA ALA A 75 -27.35 7.01 -8.48
C ALA A 75 -26.63 7.77 -7.36
N ASP A 76 -26.11 8.94 -7.69
CA ASP A 76 -25.46 9.84 -6.74
C ASP A 76 -25.77 11.29 -7.11
N ASP A 77 -26.17 12.10 -6.13
CA ASP A 77 -26.59 13.48 -6.35
C ASP A 77 -25.41 14.44 -6.58
N ALA A 78 -24.18 14.05 -6.21
CA ALA A 78 -23.02 14.92 -6.17
C ALA A 78 -21.69 14.18 -6.43
N VAL A 79 -21.47 13.74 -7.69
CA VAL A 79 -20.18 13.23 -8.13
C VAL A 79 -19.28 14.38 -8.59
N THR A 80 -18.12 14.52 -7.96
CA THR A 80 -17.08 15.48 -8.36
C THR A 80 -16.09 14.83 -9.33
N LEU A 81 -16.02 15.39 -10.53
CA LEU A 81 -15.12 14.98 -11.60
C LEU A 81 -13.96 15.96 -11.67
N SER A 82 -12.74 15.46 -11.72
CA SER A 82 -11.55 16.29 -11.84
C SER A 82 -10.50 15.69 -12.74
N VAL A 83 -9.78 16.56 -13.46
CA VAL A 83 -8.59 16.19 -14.22
C VAL A 83 -7.47 17.16 -13.90
N GLU A 84 -6.34 16.63 -13.45
CA GLU A 84 -5.13 17.38 -13.13
C GLU A 84 -4.03 17.14 -14.17
N LEU A 85 -3.50 18.24 -14.71
CA LEU A 85 -2.35 18.24 -15.61
C LEU A 85 -1.09 18.64 -14.83
N PRO A 86 0.03 17.91 -15.00
CA PRO A 86 1.29 18.22 -14.37
C PRO A 86 1.91 19.51 -14.98
N PRO A 87 2.93 20.13 -14.35
CA PRO A 87 3.44 21.45 -14.78
C PRO A 87 4.01 21.51 -16.21
N GLY A 88 4.38 20.35 -16.78
CA GLY A 88 4.81 20.22 -18.17
C GLY A 88 3.67 20.23 -19.21
N LEU A 89 2.41 20.21 -18.77
CA LEU A 89 1.21 20.18 -19.61
C LEU A 89 0.24 21.31 -19.23
N ARG A 90 -0.56 21.78 -20.19
CA ARG A 90 -1.60 22.81 -19.96
C ARG A 90 -2.83 22.57 -20.81
N TRP A 91 -3.99 23.01 -20.33
CA TRP A 91 -5.21 23.09 -21.11
C TRP A 91 -5.10 24.21 -22.14
N ARG A 92 -5.18 23.85 -23.42
CA ARG A 92 -5.45 24.81 -24.50
C ARG A 92 -6.94 25.08 -24.63
N SER A 93 -7.75 24.05 -24.40
CA SER A 93 -9.19 24.15 -24.24
C SER A 93 -9.63 23.16 -23.17
N ALA A 94 -10.14 23.66 -22.05
CA ALA A 94 -10.73 22.81 -21.01
C ALA A 94 -12.02 22.15 -21.53
N PRO A 95 -12.42 20.98 -20.99
CA PRO A 95 -13.71 20.38 -21.30
C PRO A 95 -14.88 21.33 -20.96
N ALA A 96 -15.91 21.33 -21.80
CA ALA A 96 -17.07 22.17 -21.60
C ALA A 96 -17.77 21.86 -20.27
N GLY A 97 -18.24 22.90 -19.56
CA GLY A 97 -18.92 22.76 -18.27
C GLY A 97 -17.99 22.60 -17.07
N THR A 98 -16.67 22.59 -17.28
CA THR A 98 -15.69 22.53 -16.18
C THR A 98 -15.18 23.91 -15.78
N THR A 99 -14.75 24.03 -14.53
CA THR A 99 -14.03 25.20 -14.02
C THR A 99 -12.53 24.90 -14.03
N LEU A 100 -11.75 25.73 -14.72
CA LEU A 100 -10.29 25.64 -14.73
C LEU A 100 -9.71 26.41 -13.54
N SER A 101 -8.82 25.76 -12.81
CA SER A 101 -8.04 26.33 -11.71
C SER A 101 -6.56 25.94 -11.82
N THR A 102 -5.73 26.65 -11.08
CA THR A 102 -4.30 26.35 -10.93
C THR A 102 -3.99 26.19 -9.46
N ARG A 103 -3.15 25.22 -9.10
CA ARG A 103 -2.60 25.08 -7.75
C ARG A 103 -1.12 24.70 -7.82
N GLU A 104 -0.40 24.92 -6.74
CA GLU A 104 0.95 24.37 -6.61
C GLU A 104 0.84 22.93 -6.13
N SER A 105 1.46 22.00 -6.86
CA SER A 105 1.64 20.62 -6.43
C SER A 105 2.96 20.47 -5.70
N LEU A 106 2.89 19.80 -4.56
CA LEU A 106 4.05 19.44 -3.74
C LEU A 106 4.54 18.02 -4.02
N ALA A 107 3.77 17.21 -4.76
CA ALA A 107 4.15 15.87 -5.17
C ALA A 107 5.43 15.93 -6.02
N PRO A 108 6.50 15.17 -5.71
CA PRO A 108 7.79 15.29 -6.40
C PRO A 108 7.70 15.14 -7.92
N GLN A 109 6.96 14.15 -8.39
CA GLN A 109 6.77 13.82 -9.81
C GLN A 109 5.98 14.90 -10.58
N ALA A 110 5.21 15.72 -9.89
CA ALA A 110 4.38 16.78 -10.47
C ALA A 110 4.69 18.17 -9.88
N ARG A 111 5.88 18.35 -9.30
CA ARG A 111 6.20 19.55 -8.49
C ARG A 111 6.15 20.83 -9.32
N GLY A 112 5.36 21.79 -8.85
CA GLY A 112 5.16 23.11 -9.48
C GLY A 112 3.69 23.38 -9.77
N THR A 113 3.42 24.36 -10.65
CA THR A 113 2.05 24.77 -10.96
C THR A 113 1.34 23.73 -11.82
N VAL A 114 0.32 23.07 -11.27
CA VAL A 114 -0.58 22.15 -11.99
C VAL A 114 -1.85 22.87 -12.43
N GLN A 115 -2.47 22.39 -13.51
CA GLN A 115 -3.78 22.86 -13.95
C GLN A 115 -4.85 21.81 -13.67
N ARG A 116 -5.90 22.19 -12.95
CA ARG A 116 -7.01 21.30 -12.61
C ARG A 116 -8.29 21.82 -13.22
N VAL A 117 -8.99 20.96 -13.96
CA VAL A 117 -10.38 21.20 -14.34
C VAL A 117 -11.28 20.37 -13.44
N GLU A 118 -12.41 20.96 -13.03
CA GLU A 118 -13.33 20.31 -12.10
C GLU A 118 -14.79 20.63 -12.44
N MET A 119 -15.68 19.67 -12.19
CA MET A 119 -17.13 19.87 -12.18
C MET A 119 -17.79 18.92 -11.18
N THR A 120 -18.92 19.32 -10.60
CA THR A 120 -19.75 18.46 -9.76
C THR A 120 -21.13 18.32 -10.41
N ARG A 121 -21.66 17.11 -10.47
CA ARG A 121 -22.99 16.83 -11.01
C ARG A 121 -23.60 15.56 -10.42
N ALA A 122 -24.91 15.45 -10.55
CA ALA A 122 -25.61 14.19 -10.30
C ALA A 122 -25.38 13.18 -11.45
N PHE A 123 -25.34 11.90 -11.09
CA PHE A 123 -25.37 10.76 -12.00
C PHE A 123 -26.58 9.87 -11.66
N ALA A 124 -27.29 9.42 -12.70
CA ALA A 124 -28.20 8.29 -12.54
C ALA A 124 -27.43 6.95 -12.54
N ALA A 125 -28.02 5.91 -11.95
CA ALA A 125 -27.48 4.56 -12.04
C ALA A 125 -27.33 4.12 -13.51
N GLY A 126 -26.16 3.61 -13.87
CA GLY A 126 -25.81 3.21 -15.24
C GLY A 126 -25.50 4.38 -16.19
N GLU A 127 -25.47 5.63 -15.71
CA GLU A 127 -25.15 6.79 -16.55
C GLU A 127 -23.66 6.85 -16.88
N SER A 128 -23.36 7.22 -18.14
CA SER A 128 -22.01 7.55 -18.59
C SER A 128 -21.93 8.99 -19.08
N LEU A 129 -20.82 9.67 -18.77
CA LEU A 129 -20.50 11.01 -19.26
C LEU A 129 -19.15 11.01 -19.93
N ARG A 130 -19.08 11.45 -21.19
CA ARG A 130 -17.84 11.65 -21.92
C ARG A 130 -17.52 13.13 -22.08
N LEU A 131 -16.29 13.50 -21.74
CA LEU A 131 -15.77 14.86 -21.79
C LEU A 131 -14.49 14.91 -22.62
N THR A 132 -14.28 16.02 -23.32
CA THR A 132 -13.13 16.20 -24.21
C THR A 132 -12.55 17.59 -24.06
N GLY A 133 -11.22 17.67 -24.00
CA GLY A 133 -10.46 18.91 -24.02
C GLY A 133 -9.21 18.79 -24.89
N THR A 134 -8.45 19.86 -25.00
CA THR A 134 -7.18 19.89 -25.73
C THR A 134 -6.06 20.27 -24.79
N VAL A 135 -5.03 19.44 -24.72
CA VAL A 135 -3.84 19.62 -23.90
C VAL A 135 -2.67 20.06 -24.79
N SER A 136 -1.82 20.95 -24.30
CA SER A 136 -0.55 21.35 -24.93
C SER A 136 0.63 21.00 -24.04
N ALA A 137 1.70 20.48 -24.63
CA ALA A 137 2.95 20.23 -23.92
C ALA A 137 3.83 21.49 -23.88
N THR A 138 4.28 21.86 -22.68
CA THR A 138 5.10 23.06 -22.43
C THR A 138 6.50 22.75 -21.93
N ALA A 139 6.77 21.54 -21.44
CA ALA A 139 8.10 21.10 -21.05
C ALA A 139 8.30 19.61 -21.36
N SER A 140 9.54 19.23 -21.66
CA SER A 140 9.93 17.82 -21.85
C SER A 140 10.11 17.11 -20.50
N GLY A 141 9.84 15.81 -20.47
CA GLY A 141 10.02 14.96 -19.29
C GLY A 141 8.86 13.99 -19.11
N PRO A 142 8.93 13.14 -18.07
CA PRO A 142 7.80 12.31 -17.66
C PRO A 142 6.63 13.20 -17.21
N ALA A 143 5.42 12.74 -17.49
CA ALA A 143 4.17 13.38 -17.08
C ALA A 143 3.12 12.31 -16.77
N GLU A 144 2.23 12.64 -15.85
CA GLU A 144 1.09 11.83 -15.42
C GLU A 144 -0.13 12.76 -15.39
N ILE A 145 -1.15 12.47 -16.20
CA ILE A 145 -2.45 13.14 -16.14
C ILE A 145 -3.35 12.30 -15.26
N GLN A 146 -3.87 12.89 -14.19
CA GLN A 146 -4.74 12.20 -13.24
C GLN A 146 -6.19 12.59 -13.49
N ALA A 147 -7.03 11.63 -13.87
CA ALA A 147 -8.47 11.79 -13.99
C ALA A 147 -9.18 11.05 -12.84
N ARG A 148 -10.09 11.72 -12.14
CA ARG A 148 -10.76 11.20 -10.95
C ARG A 148 -12.25 11.54 -10.97
N ALA A 149 -13.06 10.62 -10.47
CA ALA A 149 -14.46 10.82 -10.11
C ALA A 149 -14.62 10.40 -8.65
N THR A 150 -15.21 11.24 -7.81
CA THR A 150 -15.34 11.02 -6.36
C THR A 150 -16.75 11.34 -5.90
N ALA A 151 -17.28 10.54 -4.99
CA ALA A 151 -18.57 10.73 -4.33
C ALA A 151 -18.46 10.33 -2.86
N GLU A 152 -19.00 11.14 -1.96
CA GLU A 152 -19.02 10.82 -0.53
C GLU A 152 -20.20 9.87 -0.24
N VAL A 153 -19.94 8.82 0.53
CA VAL A 153 -20.94 7.83 0.97
C VAL A 153 -20.85 7.63 2.48
N ASP A 154 -21.88 7.07 3.13
CA ASP A 154 -21.91 6.94 4.59
C ASP A 154 -20.70 6.18 5.18
N SER A 155 -20.11 5.26 4.41
CA SER A 155 -18.95 4.46 4.83
C SER A 155 -17.60 4.99 4.34
N GLY A 156 -17.53 6.19 3.74
CA GLY A 156 -16.28 6.77 3.24
C GLY A 156 -16.45 7.49 1.91
N THR A 157 -15.56 7.22 0.98
CA THR A 157 -15.54 7.90 -0.33
C THR A 157 -15.47 6.85 -1.43
N GLU A 158 -16.46 6.84 -2.32
CA GLU A 158 -16.40 6.11 -3.57
C GLU A 158 -15.59 6.93 -4.58
N ALA A 159 -14.61 6.30 -5.22
CA ALA A 159 -13.89 6.95 -6.31
C ALA A 159 -13.56 5.99 -7.44
N GLY A 160 -13.65 6.51 -8.66
CA GLY A 160 -13.09 5.95 -9.88
C GLY A 160 -11.93 6.83 -10.34
N GLY A 161 -10.94 6.24 -11.01
CA GLY A 161 -9.82 7.03 -11.51
C GLY A 161 -8.95 6.29 -12.49
N ASP A 162 -8.31 7.08 -13.35
CA ASP A 162 -7.36 6.60 -14.35
C ASP A 162 -6.23 7.62 -14.55
N ASP A 163 -5.08 7.11 -14.94
CA ASP A 163 -3.82 7.83 -15.04
C ASP A 163 -3.24 7.66 -16.44
N VAL A 164 -3.11 8.77 -17.17
CA VAL A 164 -2.44 8.75 -18.49
C VAL A 164 -0.98 9.10 -18.29
N LEU A 165 -0.13 8.07 -18.39
CA LEU A 165 1.32 8.17 -18.28
C LEU A 165 1.94 8.48 -19.64
N LEU A 166 2.87 9.41 -19.71
CA LEU A 166 3.57 9.78 -20.94
C LEU A 166 4.97 10.35 -20.69
N THR A 167 5.82 10.30 -21.71
CA THR A 167 7.11 10.97 -21.76
C THR A 167 7.09 12.00 -22.89
N VAL A 168 7.08 13.28 -22.51
CA VAL A 168 7.09 14.41 -23.43
C VAL A 168 8.53 14.67 -23.90
N ALA A 169 8.74 14.67 -25.21
CA ALA A 169 10.01 14.99 -25.83
C ALA A 169 10.16 16.49 -26.09
N ALA A 170 11.41 16.92 -26.33
CA ALA A 170 11.70 18.27 -26.76
C ALA A 170 10.99 18.62 -28.10
N ALA A 171 10.89 19.91 -28.41
CA ALA A 171 10.26 20.36 -29.64
C ALA A 171 10.92 19.74 -30.88
N GLY A 172 10.13 19.11 -31.75
CA GLY A 172 10.61 18.42 -32.95
C GLY A 172 11.18 17.01 -32.74
N ALA A 173 11.19 16.50 -31.51
CA ALA A 173 11.45 15.09 -31.20
C ALA A 173 10.14 14.33 -30.97
N GLU A 174 10.20 12.99 -30.92
CA GLU A 174 9.02 12.12 -30.75
C GLU A 174 8.72 11.86 -29.27
N SER A 175 7.50 12.18 -28.84
CA SER A 175 6.97 11.82 -27.53
C SER A 175 6.31 10.44 -27.56
N ARG A 176 6.11 9.83 -26.38
CA ARG A 176 5.47 8.51 -26.27
C ARG A 176 4.57 8.40 -25.05
N LEU A 177 3.59 7.52 -25.13
CA LEU A 177 2.84 7.06 -23.96
C LEU A 177 3.72 6.14 -23.09
N GLY A 178 3.46 6.15 -21.79
CA GLY A 178 4.28 5.51 -20.75
C GLY A 178 5.42 6.38 -20.22
N ILE A 179 5.90 6.06 -19.03
CA ILE A 179 7.10 6.65 -18.42
C ILE A 179 8.28 5.73 -18.64
N VAL A 180 9.38 6.28 -19.14
CA VAL A 180 10.65 5.54 -19.21
C VAL A 180 11.60 6.01 -18.14
N SER A 181 11.98 5.06 -17.30
CA SER A 181 12.89 5.24 -16.17
C SER A 181 13.88 4.08 -16.12
N SER A 182 15.03 4.30 -15.50
CA SER A 182 16.03 3.27 -15.20
C SER A 182 15.96 2.92 -13.72
N ASN A 183 16.21 1.66 -13.33
CA ASN A 183 16.28 1.29 -11.91
C ASN A 183 17.55 1.77 -11.20
N ARG A 184 18.52 2.29 -11.97
CA ARG A 184 19.71 2.99 -11.48
C ARG A 184 19.52 4.48 -11.69
N ALA A 185 19.65 5.27 -10.63
CA ALA A 185 19.58 6.73 -10.72
C ALA A 185 20.66 7.39 -9.85
N ALA A 186 20.86 8.69 -10.03
CA ALA A 186 21.74 9.44 -9.16
C ALA A 186 21.07 9.63 -7.78
N ALA A 187 21.86 9.57 -6.72
CA ALA A 187 21.53 10.15 -5.43
C ALA A 187 21.91 11.64 -5.45
N VAL A 188 20.98 12.52 -5.12
CA VAL A 188 21.20 13.97 -5.12
C VAL A 188 21.04 14.54 -3.72
N ARG A 189 21.68 15.69 -3.46
CA ARG A 189 21.50 16.41 -2.20
C ARG A 189 20.07 16.93 -2.08
N TYR A 190 19.43 16.63 -0.97
CA TYR A 190 18.19 17.27 -0.57
C TYR A 190 18.47 18.64 0.07
N GLN A 191 17.76 19.68 -0.38
CA GLN A 191 17.97 21.07 0.04
C GLN A 191 16.79 21.63 0.86
N GLY A 192 15.81 20.81 1.22
CA GLY A 192 14.65 21.26 1.98
C GLY A 192 14.86 21.25 3.50
N SER A 193 13.74 21.29 4.23
CA SER A 193 13.74 21.25 5.70
C SER A 193 14.13 19.87 6.24
N ALA A 194 14.47 19.75 7.51
CA ALA A 194 14.78 18.46 8.10
C ALA A 194 13.69 17.40 7.78
N PRO A 195 14.08 16.23 7.25
CA PRO A 195 13.16 15.13 7.01
C PRO A 195 12.42 14.77 8.30
N VAL A 196 11.12 14.56 8.17
CA VAL A 196 10.30 14.07 9.27
C VAL A 196 10.72 12.62 9.54
N VAL A 197 11.13 12.37 10.77
CA VAL A 197 11.29 11.02 11.28
C VAL A 197 9.90 10.62 11.77
N ALA A 198 9.31 9.59 11.16
CA ALA A 198 8.10 9.00 11.71
C ALA A 198 8.38 8.61 13.17
N ALA A 199 7.41 8.80 14.08
CA ALA A 199 7.54 8.33 15.45
C ALA A 199 7.59 6.79 15.42
N GLY A 200 8.79 6.24 15.21
CA GLY A 200 9.03 4.82 15.32
C GLY A 200 9.20 4.52 16.80
N GLU A 201 8.20 3.87 17.39
CA GLU A 201 8.52 2.95 18.47
C GLU A 201 9.50 1.94 17.89
N THR A 202 10.68 1.82 18.50
CA THR A 202 11.62 0.76 18.15
C THR A 202 10.87 -0.56 18.16
N LYS A 203 10.97 -1.38 17.10
CA LYS A 203 10.49 -2.77 17.09
C LYS A 203 10.80 -3.36 18.45
N ALA A 204 9.77 -3.66 19.25
CA ALA A 204 9.98 -4.03 20.65
C ALA A 204 10.98 -5.18 20.68
N ALA A 205 12.20 -4.89 21.16
CA ALA A 205 13.33 -5.81 21.10
C ALA A 205 13.16 -7.03 22.02
N ASP A 206 12.01 -7.12 22.70
CA ASP A 206 11.67 -8.17 23.63
C ASP A 206 10.31 -8.72 23.20
N GLY A 207 10.26 -10.01 22.86
CA GLY A 207 9.04 -10.77 22.58
C GLY A 207 8.15 -10.95 23.82
N ARG A 208 8.05 -9.93 24.66
CA ARG A 208 7.15 -9.81 25.81
C ARG A 208 6.46 -8.46 25.76
N LEU A 209 5.48 -8.36 24.86
CA LEU A 209 4.30 -7.59 25.19
C LEU A 209 3.70 -8.26 26.43
N THR A 210 3.77 -7.59 27.57
CA THR A 210 3.20 -8.07 28.82
C THR A 210 1.73 -8.40 28.60
N PRO A 211 1.28 -9.63 28.94
CA PRO A 211 -0.15 -9.94 28.98
C PRO A 211 -0.86 -8.96 29.93
N PRO A 212 -2.16 -8.68 29.74
CA PRO A 212 -2.92 -7.96 30.75
C PRO A 212 -2.81 -8.69 32.09
N SER A 213 -2.49 -7.90 33.11
CA SER A 213 -2.23 -8.32 34.49
C SER A 213 -3.31 -9.26 35.03
N ALA A 214 -2.91 -10.47 35.42
CA ALA A 214 -3.64 -11.30 36.38
C ALA A 214 -2.68 -11.76 37.48
N ASP A 215 -3.07 -11.49 38.73
CA ASP A 215 -2.41 -11.91 39.97
C ASP A 215 -1.98 -13.39 39.97
N GLU A 216 -0.70 -13.68 40.20
CA GLU A 216 -0.21 -14.68 41.17
C GLU A 216 1.33 -14.75 41.20
N ARG A 217 1.90 -14.99 42.40
CA ARG A 217 3.32 -14.86 42.74
C ARG A 217 4.14 -16.16 42.55
N ALA A 218 5.39 -15.96 42.09
CA ALA A 218 6.68 -16.62 42.43
C ALA A 218 7.06 -17.97 41.76
N PRO A 219 8.37 -18.34 41.75
CA PRO A 219 9.60 -17.56 41.52
C PRO A 219 10.48 -18.09 40.35
N GLU A 220 11.49 -17.29 39.95
CA GLU A 220 12.49 -17.54 38.89
C GLU A 220 13.34 -18.80 39.05
N PRO A 221 13.98 -19.25 37.94
CA PRO A 221 15.46 -19.22 37.93
C PRO A 221 16.12 -18.77 36.61
N SER A 222 17.09 -17.86 36.78
CA SER A 222 18.44 -17.70 36.18
C SER A 222 18.80 -18.18 34.76
N ASP A 223 19.44 -17.23 34.06
CA ASP A 223 20.65 -17.34 33.22
C ASP A 223 20.58 -18.07 31.87
N ARG A 224 20.77 -17.28 30.79
CA ARG A 224 21.81 -17.48 29.75
C ARG A 224 21.84 -16.32 28.74
N SER A 225 23.02 -15.70 28.64
CA SER A 225 23.74 -15.18 27.43
C SER A 225 22.96 -15.14 26.11
N GLY A 226 22.92 -14.08 25.31
CA GLY A 226 23.92 -13.02 25.08
C GLY A 226 24.08 -12.86 23.57
N GLU A 227 23.36 -11.91 22.98
CA GLU A 227 23.47 -11.47 21.58
C GLU A 227 23.55 -9.92 21.56
N PRO A 228 24.40 -9.30 20.72
CA PRO A 228 24.57 -7.86 20.74
C PRO A 228 23.42 -7.19 19.98
N ALA A 229 22.50 -6.60 20.73
CA ALA A 229 21.59 -5.58 20.24
C ALA A 229 22.39 -4.41 19.64
N GLY A 230 21.91 -3.88 18.52
CA GLY A 230 22.49 -2.75 17.79
C GLY A 230 22.93 -1.62 18.72
N GLU A 231 24.25 -1.40 18.73
CA GLU A 231 24.86 -0.38 19.55
C GLU A 231 24.49 1.00 19.00
N ARG A 232 23.81 1.79 19.84
CA ARG A 232 23.52 3.20 19.58
C ARG A 232 24.82 3.94 19.29
N ALA A 233 24.75 4.89 18.35
CA ALA A 233 25.82 5.78 17.94
C ALA A 233 26.49 6.50 19.13
N GLY A 234 27.50 5.86 19.72
CA GLY A 234 28.54 6.49 20.50
C GLY A 234 29.62 7.00 19.55
N THR A 235 30.02 8.26 19.71
CA THR A 235 31.14 8.85 18.98
C THR A 235 32.44 8.29 19.56
N GLU A 236 32.80 7.05 19.21
CA GLU A 236 34.16 6.57 19.48
C GLU A 236 35.15 7.33 18.58
N PRO A 237 36.31 7.76 19.11
CA PRO A 237 37.34 8.38 18.30
C PRO A 237 37.82 7.39 17.23
N ALA A 238 37.84 7.82 15.97
CA ALA A 238 38.34 7.02 14.87
C ALA A 238 39.74 6.47 15.20
N VAL A 239 39.90 5.15 15.09
CA VAL A 239 41.20 4.48 15.17
C VAL A 239 42.11 5.11 14.09
N ALA A 240 43.38 5.35 14.41
CA ALA A 240 44.31 5.92 13.45
C ALA A 240 44.34 5.07 12.16
N GLY A 241 44.11 5.69 11.00
CA GLY A 241 44.00 4.99 9.71
C GLY A 241 42.58 4.58 9.30
N THR A 242 41.54 5.00 10.04
CA THR A 242 40.13 4.79 9.67
C THR A 242 39.50 6.07 9.12
N SER A 243 38.81 5.95 8.00
CA SER A 243 37.89 6.96 7.46
C SER A 243 36.46 6.49 7.68
N CYS A 244 35.55 7.40 8.02
CA CYS A 244 34.13 7.13 8.13
C CYS A 244 33.34 8.13 7.27
N VAL A 245 32.32 7.66 6.57
CA VAL A 245 31.34 8.51 5.89
C VAL A 245 30.02 8.44 6.63
N THR A 246 29.46 9.61 6.92
CA THR A 246 28.19 9.79 7.62
C THR A 246 27.23 10.63 6.79
N GLY A 247 25.93 10.40 6.95
CA GLY A 247 24.90 11.15 6.24
C GLY A 247 23.50 10.63 6.56
N SER A 248 22.52 11.05 5.75
CA SER A 248 21.20 10.42 5.75
C SER A 248 20.67 10.16 4.34
N TRP A 249 19.83 9.14 4.23
CA TRP A 249 19.03 8.82 3.05
C TRP A 249 17.57 9.14 3.33
N ASN A 250 16.91 9.78 2.36
CA ASN A 250 15.58 10.35 2.53
C ASN A 250 14.83 10.29 1.21
N PHE A 251 13.53 10.52 1.26
CA PHE A 251 12.68 10.72 0.10
C PHE A 251 11.64 11.79 0.40
N VAL A 252 10.93 12.25 -0.62
CA VAL A 252 9.80 13.16 -0.46
C VAL A 252 8.54 12.40 -0.84
N ASP A 253 7.55 12.35 0.05
CA ASP A 253 6.30 11.65 -0.25
C ASP A 253 5.41 12.42 -1.24
N HIS A 254 4.31 11.81 -1.66
CA HIS A 254 3.35 12.42 -2.60
C HIS A 254 2.68 13.70 -2.06
N LYS A 255 2.76 13.97 -0.76
CA LYS A 255 2.26 15.21 -0.12
C LYS A 255 3.35 16.29 -0.05
N GLY A 256 4.54 16.01 -0.56
CA GLY A 256 5.69 16.91 -0.52
C GLY A 256 6.41 16.94 0.82
N VAL A 257 6.15 15.99 1.71
CA VAL A 257 6.80 15.88 3.02
C VAL A 257 8.06 15.05 2.85
N ALA A 258 9.21 15.63 3.21
CA ALA A 258 10.45 14.86 3.29
C ALA A 258 10.40 13.91 4.47
N ARG A 259 10.81 12.66 4.23
CA ARG A 259 10.79 11.57 5.19
C ARG A 259 12.15 10.88 5.21
N ALA A 260 12.55 10.46 6.40
CA ALA A 260 13.68 9.56 6.57
C ALA A 260 13.40 8.24 5.85
N ALA A 261 14.40 7.73 5.12
CA ALA A 261 14.32 6.44 4.45
C ALA A 261 15.04 5.39 5.32
N ARG A 262 14.28 4.48 5.93
CA ARG A 262 14.70 3.62 7.04
C ARG A 262 15.10 2.24 6.54
N GLN A 263 16.14 1.66 7.13
CA GLN A 263 16.60 0.30 6.85
C GLN A 263 16.93 0.05 5.37
N TRP A 264 17.40 1.08 4.67
CA TRP A 264 17.97 0.93 3.33
C TRP A 264 19.40 0.42 3.43
N GLN A 265 19.81 -0.51 2.57
CA GLN A 265 21.22 -0.83 2.46
C GLN A 265 22.00 0.34 1.88
N VAL A 266 23.11 0.67 2.54
CA VAL A 266 24.08 1.69 2.10
C VAL A 266 25.42 1.00 1.94
N GLN A 267 26.05 1.22 0.79
CA GLN A 267 27.40 0.71 0.49
C GLN A 267 28.33 1.87 0.18
N ALA A 268 29.58 1.78 0.64
CA ALA A 268 30.68 2.66 0.27
C ALA A 268 31.63 1.91 -0.66
N TRP A 269 32.03 2.57 -1.74
CA TRP A 269 32.91 2.03 -2.78
C TRP A 269 34.01 3.04 -3.12
N ASP A 270 35.19 2.55 -3.50
CA ASP A 270 36.30 3.34 -4.03
C ASP A 270 36.20 3.45 -5.56
N ASP A 271 36.38 4.64 -6.12
CA ASP A 271 36.31 4.89 -7.56
C ASP A 271 37.68 4.77 -8.24
N ASP A 272 38.04 3.54 -8.59
CA ASP A 272 39.28 3.22 -9.31
C ASP A 272 39.15 3.25 -10.83
N ALA A 273 38.04 3.75 -11.35
CA ALA A 273 37.76 3.77 -12.79
C ALA A 273 38.88 4.43 -13.63
N SER A 274 39.66 5.34 -13.02
CA SER A 274 40.80 6.00 -13.65
C SER A 274 42.10 5.16 -13.70
N THR A 275 42.24 4.14 -12.84
CA THR A 275 43.42 3.27 -12.74
C THR A 275 43.25 1.95 -13.51
N GLY A 276 42.04 1.63 -13.95
CA GLY A 276 41.72 0.42 -14.70
C GLY A 276 41.56 -0.83 -13.82
N ASN A 277 41.76 -0.69 -12.50
CA ASN A 277 41.28 -1.62 -11.51
C ASN A 277 39.80 -1.30 -11.28
N GLY A 278 38.92 -2.31 -11.19
CA GLY A 278 37.50 -2.04 -10.94
C GLY A 278 37.30 -1.39 -9.57
N ASN A 279 36.14 -0.77 -9.37
CA ASN A 279 35.80 -0.13 -8.09
C ASN A 279 35.80 -1.12 -6.92
N ASP A 280 36.45 -0.77 -5.81
CA ASP A 280 36.61 -1.62 -4.64
C ASP A 280 35.50 -1.40 -3.61
N PHE A 281 34.94 -2.47 -3.05
CA PHE A 281 33.95 -2.40 -1.98
C PHE A 281 34.63 -2.10 -0.64
N LEU A 282 34.18 -1.06 0.07
CA LEU A 282 34.81 -0.60 1.31
C LEU A 282 34.05 -1.00 2.56
N ALA A 283 32.74 -0.74 2.58
CA ALA A 283 31.88 -0.99 3.73
C ALA A 283 30.40 -1.02 3.33
N SER A 284 29.57 -1.66 4.15
CA SER A 284 28.11 -1.54 4.04
C SER A 284 27.44 -1.51 5.40
N GLY A 285 26.18 -1.07 5.41
CA GLY A 285 25.32 -1.02 6.58
C GLY A 285 23.89 -0.74 6.17
N LEU A 286 23.02 -0.52 7.16
CA LEU A 286 21.65 -0.05 6.94
C LEU A 286 21.50 1.38 7.43
N THR A 287 20.58 2.13 6.82
CA THR A 287 20.10 3.36 7.45
C THR A 287 19.30 3.03 8.72
N GLY A 288 19.46 3.85 9.75
CA GLY A 288 18.66 3.77 10.97
C GLY A 288 17.21 4.23 10.75
N PHE A 289 16.41 4.19 11.82
CA PHE A 289 15.03 4.66 11.81
C PHE A 289 14.88 6.18 11.58
N ASP A 290 15.96 6.95 11.76
CA ASP A 290 16.03 8.37 11.42
C ASP A 290 16.66 8.62 10.03
N GLY A 291 16.87 7.55 9.24
CA GLY A 291 17.46 7.59 7.91
C GLY A 291 18.97 7.83 7.91
N ARG A 292 19.63 7.96 9.08
CA ARG A 292 21.07 8.19 9.17
C ARG A 292 21.88 6.90 9.02
N TYR A 293 23.11 7.04 8.55
CA TYR A 293 24.08 5.95 8.47
C TYR A 293 25.48 6.42 8.85
N THR A 294 26.34 5.46 9.17
CA THR A 294 27.78 5.64 9.37
C THR A 294 28.48 4.41 8.81
N LEU A 295 29.38 4.61 7.83
CA LEU A 295 30.17 3.55 7.22
C LEU A 295 31.65 3.86 7.44
N CYS A 296 32.39 2.96 8.08
CA CYS A 296 33.82 3.13 8.37
C CYS A 296 34.66 2.09 7.64
N PHE A 297 35.81 2.52 7.12
CA PHE A 297 36.73 1.72 6.29
C PHE A 297 38.17 2.21 6.46
N THR A 298 39.13 1.48 5.92
CA THR A 298 40.54 1.87 5.95
C THR A 298 40.79 3.09 5.08
N SER A 299 41.50 4.09 5.59
CA SER A 299 41.69 5.37 4.87
C SER A 299 42.69 5.30 3.72
N THR A 300 43.46 4.21 3.60
CA THR A 300 44.49 4.03 2.58
C THR A 300 43.95 3.28 1.38
N ASP A 301 44.23 3.80 0.19
CA ASP A 301 43.97 3.16 -1.10
C ASP A 301 44.85 1.90 -1.30
N VAL A 302 44.35 0.92 -2.07
CA VAL A 302 45.01 -0.34 -2.43
C VAL A 302 46.26 -0.04 -3.27
N GLY A 303 47.42 -0.15 -2.64
CA GLY A 303 48.72 0.22 -3.22
C GLY A 303 49.50 1.25 -2.40
N GLY A 304 48.88 1.80 -1.35
CA GLY A 304 49.55 2.62 -0.34
C GLY A 304 49.89 4.05 -0.78
N ALA A 305 49.30 4.52 -1.89
CA ALA A 305 49.58 5.83 -2.46
C ALA A 305 48.31 6.69 -2.60
N GLY A 306 47.64 7.01 -1.49
CA GLY A 306 46.51 7.94 -1.51
C GLY A 306 45.47 7.68 -0.44
N SER A 307 44.48 8.56 -0.41
CA SER A 307 43.22 8.39 0.32
C SER A 307 42.12 7.98 -0.65
N GLN A 308 41.21 7.14 -0.17
CA GLN A 308 40.05 6.59 -0.87
C GLN A 308 39.19 7.67 -1.58
N ASP A 309 38.77 7.41 -2.81
CA ASP A 309 37.87 8.21 -3.65
C ASP A 309 36.44 7.65 -3.60
N VAL A 310 35.69 8.03 -2.56
CA VAL A 310 34.50 7.28 -2.15
C VAL A 310 33.23 7.72 -2.88
N TYR A 311 32.40 6.78 -3.33
CA TYR A 311 30.99 7.04 -3.61
C TYR A 311 30.08 6.08 -2.84
N LEU A 312 28.83 6.49 -2.67
CA LEU A 312 27.83 5.73 -1.93
C LEU A 312 26.80 5.14 -2.88
N VAL A 313 26.32 3.94 -2.56
CA VAL A 313 25.20 3.29 -3.25
C VAL A 313 24.11 2.98 -2.22
N PHE A 314 22.92 3.55 -2.41
CA PHE A 314 21.72 3.27 -1.61
C PHE A 314 20.88 2.25 -2.35
N ILE A 315 20.48 1.16 -1.70
CA ILE A 315 19.80 0.02 -2.31
C ILE A 315 18.50 -0.23 -1.56
N ALA A 316 17.39 -0.34 -2.30
CA ALA A 316 16.06 -0.64 -1.79
C ALA A 316 15.92 -2.12 -1.42
N ASP A 317 16.81 -2.63 -0.57
CA ASP A 317 16.88 -4.02 -0.12
C ASP A 317 17.59 -4.05 1.24
N ASN A 318 17.10 -4.88 2.17
CA ASN A 318 17.78 -5.15 3.44
C ASN A 318 17.81 -6.63 3.82
N GLY A 319 17.46 -7.52 2.90
CA GLY A 319 17.33 -8.96 3.11
C GLY A 319 15.97 -9.42 3.64
N SER A 320 15.18 -8.55 4.27
CA SER A 320 13.82 -8.85 4.76
C SER A 320 12.71 -8.28 3.87
N TRP A 321 12.99 -7.23 3.10
CA TRP A 321 12.15 -6.80 1.99
C TRP A 321 12.97 -6.01 0.97
N ARG A 322 12.42 -5.87 -0.23
CA ARG A 322 13.01 -5.08 -1.31
C ARG A 322 11.98 -4.47 -2.25
N VAL A 323 12.33 -3.36 -2.88
CA VAL A 323 11.59 -2.77 -3.99
C VAL A 323 12.44 -2.86 -5.26
N GLN A 324 11.86 -3.46 -6.30
CA GLN A 324 12.51 -3.71 -7.57
C GLN A 324 11.62 -3.33 -8.75
N SER A 325 12.23 -3.30 -9.93
CA SER A 325 11.54 -3.23 -11.21
C SER A 325 11.89 -4.48 -12.03
N PRO A 326 11.33 -4.68 -13.24
CA PRO A 326 11.75 -5.77 -14.14
C PRO A 326 13.26 -5.79 -14.46
N TRP A 327 13.97 -4.67 -14.23
CA TRP A 327 15.41 -4.53 -14.46
C TRP A 327 16.27 -4.82 -13.21
N GLY A 328 15.64 -5.16 -12.08
CA GLY A 328 16.27 -5.43 -10.78
C GLY A 328 15.99 -4.36 -9.72
N THR A 329 16.55 -4.56 -8.53
CA THR A 329 16.41 -3.71 -7.33
C THR A 329 16.81 -2.26 -7.60
N TYR A 330 16.02 -1.32 -7.07
CA TYR A 330 16.34 0.10 -7.16
C TYR A 330 17.62 0.41 -6.40
N ASN A 331 18.53 1.15 -7.05
CA ASN A 331 19.76 1.62 -6.42
C ASN A 331 20.17 3.01 -6.91
N TYR A 332 20.78 3.77 -6.00
CA TYR A 332 21.10 5.18 -6.19
C TYR A 332 22.55 5.47 -5.86
N GLY A 333 23.33 5.89 -6.85
CA GLY A 333 24.75 6.23 -6.69
C GLY A 333 24.96 7.72 -6.40
N SER A 334 25.75 8.06 -5.38
CA SER A 334 26.17 9.45 -5.16
C SER A 334 27.24 9.88 -6.17
N GLY A 335 27.57 11.18 -6.19
CA GLY A 335 28.83 11.63 -6.77
C GLY A 335 30.04 11.14 -5.95
N VAL A 336 31.20 11.06 -6.60
CA VAL A 336 32.49 10.70 -5.98
C VAL A 336 32.97 11.80 -5.04
N MET A 337 33.36 11.41 -3.84
CA MET A 337 34.04 12.22 -2.83
C MET A 337 35.53 11.96 -2.93
N TRP A 338 36.21 12.84 -3.65
CA TRP A 338 37.65 12.72 -3.85
C TRP A 338 38.43 12.84 -2.54
N ASN A 339 39.40 11.95 -2.36
CA ASN A 339 40.42 11.95 -1.31
C ASN A 339 39.83 12.08 0.10
N VAL A 340 38.99 11.12 0.50
CA VAL A 340 38.34 11.11 1.82
C VAL A 340 39.41 11.00 2.92
N PRO A 341 39.60 12.03 3.76
CA PRO A 341 40.64 12.01 4.77
C PRO A 341 40.31 11.04 5.89
N THR A 342 41.33 10.61 6.65
CA THR A 342 41.14 9.92 7.93
C THR A 342 40.23 10.75 8.85
N GLY A 343 39.32 10.08 9.57
CA GLY A 343 38.28 10.70 10.38
C GLY A 343 36.90 10.67 9.70
N THR A 344 35.99 11.53 10.14
CA THR A 344 34.58 11.51 9.70
C THR A 344 34.30 12.54 8.60
N LYS A 345 33.68 12.08 7.50
CA LYS A 345 33.19 12.89 6.39
C LYS A 345 31.66 12.87 6.36
N GLU A 346 31.04 14.00 6.67
CA GLU A 346 29.59 14.17 6.56
C GLU A 346 29.18 14.56 5.13
N VAL A 347 28.20 13.85 4.57
CA VAL A 347 27.69 14.09 3.21
C VAL A 347 26.34 14.82 3.19
N GLY A 348 25.69 14.94 4.35
CA GLY A 348 24.38 15.55 4.50
C GLY A 348 23.25 14.63 4.04
N TRP A 349 22.16 15.25 3.58
CA TRP A 349 20.93 14.53 3.23
C TRP A 349 20.91 14.23 1.74
N LEU A 350 20.86 12.94 1.41
CA LEU A 350 20.72 12.45 0.05
C LEU A 350 19.31 11.89 -0.16
N GLN A 351 18.88 11.87 -1.42
CA GLN A 351 17.59 11.33 -1.86
C GLN A 351 17.68 10.87 -3.33
N PRO A 352 16.66 10.15 -3.85
CA PRO A 352 16.56 9.87 -5.28
C PRO A 352 16.64 11.15 -6.12
N GLY A 353 17.46 11.13 -7.18
CA GLY A 353 17.61 12.24 -8.12
C GLY A 353 16.49 12.33 -9.14
N ASP A 354 15.94 11.19 -9.53
CA ASP A 354 14.73 11.13 -10.35
C ASP A 354 13.49 11.27 -9.44
N PRO A 355 12.71 12.35 -9.55
CA PRO A 355 11.53 12.55 -8.71
C PRO A 355 10.46 11.48 -8.92
N THR A 356 10.44 10.80 -10.08
CA THR A 356 9.48 9.73 -10.33
C THR A 356 9.75 8.51 -9.45
N HIS A 357 10.97 8.31 -8.95
CA HIS A 357 11.32 7.17 -8.09
C HIS A 357 10.95 7.35 -6.62
N MET A 358 10.50 8.55 -6.21
CA MET A 358 10.14 8.82 -4.83
C MET A 358 8.99 7.92 -4.33
N ARG A 359 8.08 7.54 -5.23
CA ARG A 359 7.02 6.56 -4.94
C ARG A 359 7.58 5.18 -4.61
N GLY A 360 8.55 4.69 -5.35
CA GLY A 360 9.23 3.42 -5.03
C GLY A 360 9.92 3.46 -3.66
N ALA A 361 10.49 4.60 -3.28
CA ALA A 361 11.04 4.77 -1.93
C ALA A 361 9.94 4.76 -0.86
N HIS A 362 8.78 5.36 -1.13
CA HIS A 362 7.64 5.34 -0.23
C HIS A 362 7.07 3.93 -0.04
N ALA A 363 7.04 3.10 -1.09
CA ALA A 363 6.65 1.69 -0.99
C ALA A 363 7.59 0.92 -0.05
N PHE A 364 8.90 1.13 -0.17
CA PHE A 364 9.89 0.51 0.72
C PHE A 364 9.64 0.89 2.19
N GLU A 365 9.29 2.15 2.45
CA GLU A 365 8.96 2.59 3.80
C GLU A 365 7.64 2.05 4.34
N ALA A 366 6.62 1.87 3.49
CA ALA A 366 5.36 1.28 3.93
C ALA A 366 5.55 -0.17 4.39
N VAL A 367 6.41 -0.95 3.71
CA VAL A 367 6.79 -2.29 4.18
C VAL A 367 7.63 -2.22 5.47
N SER A 368 8.49 -1.21 5.63
CA SER A 368 9.17 -0.96 6.91
C SER A 368 8.19 -0.66 8.05
N ASP A 369 7.12 0.11 7.81
CA ASP A 369 6.06 0.34 8.80
C ASP A 369 5.42 -0.99 9.23
N ALA A 370 5.09 -1.87 8.28
CA ALA A 370 4.59 -3.21 8.57
C ALA A 370 5.60 -4.05 9.39
N TRP A 371 6.89 -4.03 9.04
CA TRP A 371 7.94 -4.76 9.76
C TRP A 371 8.10 -4.34 11.22
N ASN A 372 7.92 -3.04 11.48
CA ASN A 372 8.05 -2.49 12.81
C ASN A 372 6.83 -2.76 13.68
N GLY A 373 5.64 -2.80 13.07
CA GLY A 373 4.41 -3.14 13.78
C GLY A 373 4.26 -4.63 14.06
N THR A 374 4.93 -5.53 13.34
CA THR A 374 4.88 -6.97 13.58
C THR A 374 5.94 -7.45 14.58
N PRO A 375 5.59 -8.37 15.50
CA PRO A 375 6.56 -8.94 16.43
C PRO A 375 7.49 -9.96 15.74
N GLY A 376 8.68 -10.16 16.30
CA GLY A 376 9.62 -11.21 15.85
C GLY A 376 10.78 -10.71 14.99
N ALA A 377 11.74 -11.58 14.69
CA ALA A 377 12.91 -11.25 13.86
C ALA A 377 12.70 -11.54 12.37
N CYS A 378 11.55 -12.13 12.01
CA CYS A 378 11.16 -12.57 10.67
C CYS A 378 9.65 -12.38 10.49
N TRP A 379 9.18 -12.39 9.23
CA TRP A 379 7.74 -12.32 8.92
C TRP A 379 6.99 -13.58 9.36
N ASP A 380 7.66 -14.73 9.28
CA ASP A 380 7.21 -16.03 9.76
C ASP A 380 8.09 -16.52 10.92
N LEU A 381 7.48 -17.16 11.92
CA LEU A 381 8.16 -17.74 13.08
C LEU A 381 8.59 -19.20 12.90
N ILE A 382 8.03 -19.93 11.93
CA ILE A 382 8.16 -21.39 11.80
C ILE A 382 9.03 -21.78 10.60
N GLY A 383 8.98 -21.01 9.52
CA GLY A 383 9.67 -21.25 8.27
C GLY A 383 10.91 -20.38 8.03
N ALA A 384 11.28 -20.26 6.76
CA ALA A 384 12.40 -19.43 6.33
C ALA A 384 11.97 -17.97 6.30
N CYS A 385 12.85 -17.05 6.71
CA CYS A 385 12.55 -15.61 6.68
C CYS A 385 12.54 -15.07 5.24
N ARG A 386 11.45 -15.34 4.50
CA ARG A 386 11.32 -14.95 3.10
C ARG A 386 11.16 -13.44 3.01
N PRO A 387 11.89 -12.76 2.10
CA PRO A 387 11.70 -11.33 1.93
C PRO A 387 10.37 -11.03 1.25
N VAL A 388 9.71 -9.94 1.68
CA VAL A 388 8.64 -9.32 0.88
C VAL A 388 9.28 -8.64 -0.33
N VAL A 389 8.86 -9.01 -1.54
CA VAL A 389 9.42 -8.47 -2.79
C VAL A 389 8.36 -7.64 -3.50
N VAL A 390 8.58 -6.33 -3.58
CA VAL A 390 7.67 -5.40 -4.25
C VAL A 390 8.19 -5.06 -5.65
N ASN A 391 7.42 -5.41 -6.68
CA ASN A 391 7.61 -5.00 -8.06
C ASN A 391 6.85 -3.71 -8.33
N TRP A 392 7.59 -2.66 -8.67
CA TRP A 392 7.01 -1.37 -9.00
C TRP A 392 7.89 -0.63 -10.01
N ALA A 393 7.26 0.18 -10.86
CA ALA A 393 7.94 1.14 -11.70
C ALA A 393 7.08 2.42 -11.85
N PRO A 394 7.70 3.59 -12.10
CA PRO A 394 6.96 4.84 -12.31
C PRO A 394 5.91 4.78 -13.41
N GLY A 395 6.12 3.90 -14.40
CA GLY A 395 5.22 3.66 -15.52
C GLY A 395 4.37 2.39 -15.40
N SER A 396 4.30 1.76 -14.22
CA SER A 396 3.68 0.45 -14.04
C SER A 396 2.18 0.49 -14.37
N THR A 397 1.78 -0.38 -15.30
CA THR A 397 0.39 -0.70 -15.65
C THR A 397 0.08 -2.17 -15.36
N ASP A 398 0.93 -2.84 -14.58
CA ASP A 398 0.84 -4.29 -14.31
C ASP A 398 -0.33 -4.63 -13.40
N GLY A 399 -0.67 -3.68 -12.53
CA GLY A 399 -1.77 -3.74 -11.57
C GLY A 399 -1.28 -3.84 -10.12
N THR A 400 -2.24 -3.88 -9.21
CA THR A 400 -2.10 -4.06 -7.77
C THR A 400 -2.56 -5.45 -7.41
N TYR A 401 -1.64 -6.35 -7.07
CA TYR A 401 -1.94 -7.73 -6.66
C TYR A 401 -0.72 -8.43 -6.06
N TYR A 402 -0.94 -9.55 -5.38
CA TYR A 402 0.10 -10.50 -4.99
C TYR A 402 0.14 -11.72 -5.93
N SER A 403 1.31 -11.99 -6.53
CA SER A 403 1.54 -13.17 -7.36
C SER A 403 1.95 -14.37 -6.49
N LEU A 404 1.02 -15.31 -6.27
CA LEU A 404 1.30 -16.61 -5.64
C LEU A 404 2.31 -17.48 -6.41
N GLY A 405 2.50 -17.23 -7.71
CA GLY A 405 3.42 -18.01 -8.54
C GLY A 405 4.87 -17.53 -8.41
N ASP A 406 5.05 -16.23 -8.21
CA ASP A 406 6.36 -15.57 -8.18
C ASP A 406 6.77 -15.13 -6.77
N ASN A 407 5.87 -15.26 -5.80
CA ASN A 407 5.94 -14.77 -4.42
C ASN A 407 6.31 -13.28 -4.35
N GLN A 408 5.60 -12.47 -5.14
CA GLN A 408 5.91 -11.05 -5.34
C GLN A 408 4.65 -10.19 -5.31
N VAL A 409 4.77 -9.03 -4.69
CA VAL A 409 3.79 -7.94 -4.73
C VAL A 409 3.98 -7.15 -6.02
N HIS A 410 2.91 -6.85 -6.72
CA HIS A 410 2.89 -5.99 -7.91
C HIS A 410 2.06 -4.74 -7.59
N LEU A 411 2.58 -3.58 -8.00
CA LEU A 411 1.94 -2.29 -7.76
C LEU A 411 1.82 -1.49 -9.07
N ALA A 412 0.67 -0.87 -9.27
CA ALA A 412 0.45 0.17 -10.26
C ALA A 412 1.24 1.44 -9.90
N ALA A 413 1.44 2.31 -10.90
CA ALA A 413 2.31 3.48 -10.77
C ALA A 413 1.99 4.39 -9.57
N ALA A 414 0.70 4.56 -9.24
CA ALA A 414 0.24 5.47 -8.19
C ALA A 414 0.08 4.80 -6.81
N ASP A 415 0.08 3.47 -6.71
CA ASP A 415 -0.25 2.76 -5.46
C ASP A 415 0.63 3.11 -4.27
N PRO A 416 1.94 3.39 -4.44
CA PRO A 416 2.74 3.86 -3.32
C PRO A 416 2.26 5.18 -2.73
N ASP A 417 1.36 5.93 -3.36
CA ASP A 417 0.73 7.11 -2.74
C ASP A 417 -0.21 6.69 -1.59
N SER A 418 -0.70 5.45 -1.56
CA SER A 418 -1.41 4.85 -0.42
C SER A 418 -0.54 3.82 0.30
N ARG A 419 -0.19 4.14 1.55
CA ARG A 419 0.48 3.18 2.44
C ARG A 419 -0.38 1.97 2.81
N HIS A 420 -1.72 2.11 2.78
CA HIS A 420 -2.63 1.00 3.03
C HIS A 420 -2.55 -0.02 1.90
N THR A 421 -2.59 0.44 0.64
CA THR A 421 -2.46 -0.43 -0.53
C THR A 421 -1.16 -1.21 -0.52
N VAL A 422 -0.01 -0.56 -0.25
CA VAL A 422 1.28 -1.28 -0.20
C VAL A 422 1.32 -2.32 0.92
N VAL A 423 0.82 -2.00 2.11
CA VAL A 423 0.82 -2.92 3.27
C VAL A 423 -0.21 -4.04 3.10
N HIS A 424 -1.32 -3.79 2.42
CA HIS A 424 -2.31 -4.81 2.06
C HIS A 424 -1.69 -5.91 1.20
N GLU A 425 -1.04 -5.54 0.10
CA GLU A 425 -0.36 -6.50 -0.76
C GLU A 425 0.79 -7.22 -0.02
N ALA A 426 1.53 -6.50 0.82
CA ALA A 426 2.53 -7.12 1.69
C ALA A 426 1.89 -8.12 2.67
N GLY A 427 0.66 -7.89 3.13
CA GLY A 427 -0.13 -8.78 3.96
C GLY A 427 -0.38 -10.14 3.29
N HIS A 428 -0.70 -10.16 1.99
CA HIS A 428 -0.80 -11.39 1.22
C HIS A 428 0.54 -12.13 1.15
N SER A 429 1.63 -11.41 0.86
CA SER A 429 2.98 -11.99 0.82
C SER A 429 3.39 -12.60 2.16
N ILE A 430 3.03 -11.97 3.27
CA ILE A 430 3.28 -12.47 4.62
C ILE A 430 2.41 -13.70 4.93
N MET A 431 1.12 -13.69 4.59
CA MET A 431 0.24 -14.85 4.78
C MET A 431 0.73 -16.07 4.01
N ASP A 432 1.15 -15.88 2.76
CA ASP A 432 1.70 -16.94 1.94
C ASP A 432 3.00 -17.53 2.53
N ASP A 433 3.84 -16.68 3.14
CA ASP A 433 5.05 -17.14 3.83
C ASP A 433 4.72 -17.92 5.11
N VAL A 434 3.90 -17.34 5.98
CA VAL A 434 3.46 -17.95 7.25
C VAL A 434 2.72 -19.27 7.02
N PHE A 435 2.05 -19.42 5.88
CA PHE A 435 1.33 -20.64 5.53
C PHE A 435 2.18 -21.63 4.72
N ASP A 436 3.49 -21.42 4.62
CA ASP A 436 4.43 -22.29 3.90
C ASP A 436 3.97 -22.59 2.45
N ASP A 437 3.58 -21.54 1.71
CA ASP A 437 3.03 -21.59 0.35
C ASP A 437 1.71 -22.39 0.22
N ALA A 438 1.07 -22.75 1.34
CA ALA A 438 -0.26 -23.34 1.37
C ALA A 438 -1.33 -22.26 1.59
N TYR A 439 -1.28 -21.21 0.76
CA TYR A 439 -2.23 -20.10 0.75
C TYR A 439 -3.69 -20.59 0.65
N PRO A 440 -4.65 -19.96 1.37
CA PRO A 440 -6.04 -20.39 1.34
C PRO A 440 -6.62 -20.38 -0.08
N SER A 441 -7.52 -21.33 -0.37
CA SER A 441 -8.18 -21.35 -1.68
C SER A 441 -9.16 -20.19 -1.81
N THR A 442 -8.94 -19.34 -2.81
CA THR A 442 -9.71 -18.11 -3.07
C THR A 442 -10.48 -18.18 -4.40
N PRO A 443 -11.36 -19.18 -4.63
CA PRO A 443 -12.09 -19.27 -5.90
C PRO A 443 -12.95 -18.04 -6.12
N SER A 444 -12.91 -17.50 -7.34
CA SER A 444 -13.66 -16.31 -7.75
C SER A 444 -13.36 -15.06 -6.92
N CYS A 445 -12.13 -14.91 -6.45
CA CYS A 445 -11.67 -13.75 -5.68
C CYS A 445 -11.21 -12.58 -6.54
N ASN A 446 -11.00 -12.76 -7.86
CA ASN A 446 -10.66 -11.64 -8.73
C ASN A 446 -11.80 -11.37 -9.74
N PRO A 447 -12.41 -10.17 -9.73
CA PRO A 447 -12.17 -9.08 -8.77
C PRO A 447 -12.81 -9.36 -7.40
N HIS A 448 -12.25 -8.78 -6.34
CA HIS A 448 -12.80 -8.82 -4.98
C HIS A 448 -13.48 -7.50 -4.59
N TYR A 449 -14.23 -7.56 -3.49
CA TYR A 449 -15.05 -6.46 -3.02
C TYR A 449 -15.18 -6.51 -1.50
N ILE A 450 -14.59 -5.51 -0.83
CA ILE A 450 -14.64 -5.31 0.63
C ILE A 450 -16.05 -5.56 1.22
N LYS A 451 -17.09 -5.09 0.52
CA LYS A 451 -18.46 -5.02 1.04
C LYS A 451 -19.37 -6.19 0.62
N LYS A 452 -18.91 -7.11 -0.23
CA LYS A 452 -19.77 -8.17 -0.82
C LYS A 452 -19.35 -9.58 -0.40
N VAL A 453 -20.28 -10.52 -0.62
CA VAL A 453 -20.02 -11.94 -0.40
C VAL A 453 -19.04 -12.46 -1.46
N SER A 454 -17.95 -13.05 -1.00
CA SER A 454 -16.98 -13.82 -1.79
C SER A 454 -16.91 -15.27 -1.29
N SER A 455 -15.82 -15.99 -1.61
CA SER A 455 -15.56 -17.30 -1.01
C SER A 455 -15.01 -17.15 0.42
N GLN A 456 -15.13 -18.17 1.26
CA GLN A 456 -14.64 -18.09 2.65
C GLN A 456 -13.12 -17.88 2.75
N GLY A 457 -12.36 -18.44 1.80
CA GLY A 457 -10.92 -18.22 1.72
C GLY A 457 -10.59 -16.80 1.27
N CYS A 458 -11.29 -16.28 0.25
CA CYS A 458 -11.12 -14.91 -0.22
C CYS A 458 -11.45 -13.88 0.88
N ALA A 459 -12.62 -14.03 1.51
CA ALA A 459 -13.02 -13.20 2.66
C ALA A 459 -11.99 -13.18 3.78
N TRP A 460 -11.32 -14.32 4.02
CA TRP A 460 -10.28 -14.42 5.03
C TRP A 460 -8.97 -13.76 4.60
N THR A 461 -8.49 -14.04 3.38
CA THR A 461 -7.20 -13.53 2.89
C THR A 461 -7.23 -12.03 2.68
N GLU A 462 -8.29 -11.51 2.05
CA GLU A 462 -8.48 -10.07 1.84
C GLU A 462 -8.81 -9.37 3.15
N GLY A 463 -9.69 -9.94 3.98
CA GLY A 463 -10.04 -9.35 5.27
C GLY A 463 -8.85 -9.22 6.22
N PHE A 464 -7.93 -10.20 6.21
CA PHE A 464 -6.65 -10.07 6.92
C PHE A 464 -5.77 -8.96 6.32
N ALA A 465 -5.64 -8.92 5.00
CA ALA A 465 -4.84 -7.91 4.30
C ALA A 465 -5.42 -6.49 4.41
N GLU A 466 -6.73 -6.33 4.64
CA GLU A 466 -7.40 -5.05 4.94
C GLU A 466 -7.19 -4.63 6.40
N TRP A 467 -7.33 -5.58 7.34
CA TRP A 467 -7.09 -5.34 8.76
C TRP A 467 -5.63 -4.96 9.04
N PHE A 468 -4.68 -5.60 8.35
CA PHE A 468 -3.26 -5.42 8.62
C PHE A 468 -2.80 -3.95 8.55
N PRO A 469 -3.01 -3.18 7.45
CA PRO A 469 -2.70 -1.75 7.43
C PRO A 469 -3.51 -0.95 8.45
N ALA A 470 -4.77 -1.30 8.71
CA ALA A 470 -5.58 -0.60 9.72
C ALA A 470 -4.94 -0.70 11.11
N GLN A 471 -4.45 -1.89 11.47
CA GLN A 471 -3.72 -2.14 12.70
C GLN A 471 -2.36 -1.45 12.75
N ILE A 472 -1.59 -1.45 11.66
CA ILE A 472 -0.27 -0.82 11.59
C ILE A 472 -0.36 0.71 11.71
N TYR A 473 -1.39 1.32 11.11
CA TYR A 473 -1.55 2.77 11.08
C TYR A 473 -2.53 3.32 12.13
N ASN A 474 -3.21 2.44 12.87
CA ASN A 474 -4.30 2.81 13.77
C ASN A 474 -5.32 3.71 13.05
N ASP A 475 -5.73 3.28 11.86
CA ASP A 475 -6.68 3.97 10.98
C ASP A 475 -7.72 2.94 10.48
N PRO A 476 -8.98 3.01 10.94
CA PRO A 476 -10.02 2.04 10.59
C PRO A 476 -10.49 2.17 9.13
N TYR A 477 -9.98 3.15 8.39
CA TYR A 477 -10.27 3.31 6.98
C TYR A 477 -9.24 2.58 6.13
N PHE A 478 -9.71 1.74 5.21
CA PHE A 478 -8.91 1.38 4.05
C PHE A 478 -8.89 2.55 3.06
N ARG A 479 -7.71 2.86 2.50
CA ARG A 479 -7.51 4.04 1.64
C ARG A 479 -6.78 3.69 0.36
N TRP A 480 -7.18 4.31 -0.74
CA TRP A 480 -6.61 4.09 -2.06
C TRP A 480 -5.90 5.34 -2.60
N PRO A 481 -4.95 5.19 -3.55
CA PRO A 481 -4.25 6.32 -4.15
C PRO A 481 -5.16 7.25 -4.96
N ASN A 482 -6.32 6.76 -5.43
CA ASN A 482 -7.29 7.55 -6.17
C ASN A 482 -8.16 8.47 -5.27
N GLY A 483 -8.04 8.35 -3.96
CA GLY A 483 -8.83 9.10 -2.97
C GLY A 483 -10.04 8.33 -2.42
N SER A 484 -10.36 7.13 -2.93
CA SER A 484 -11.37 6.28 -2.31
C SER A 484 -11.00 5.96 -0.86
N SER A 485 -12.02 5.73 -0.04
CA SER A 485 -11.84 5.16 1.29
C SER A 485 -13.07 4.39 1.76
N VAL A 486 -12.86 3.38 2.60
CA VAL A 486 -13.93 2.59 3.22
C VAL A 486 -13.60 2.41 4.70
N ASN A 487 -14.52 2.82 5.57
CA ASN A 487 -14.47 2.53 7.01
C ASN A 487 -14.79 1.05 7.23
N LEU A 488 -13.89 0.32 7.88
CA LEU A 488 -14.01 -1.12 8.15
C LEU A 488 -14.62 -1.44 9.52
N GLU A 489 -14.66 -0.47 10.44
CA GLU A 489 -15.02 -0.64 11.86
C GLU A 489 -16.54 -0.43 12.07
N THR A 490 -17.05 0.73 11.63
CA THR A 490 -18.45 1.13 11.92
C THR A 490 -19.56 0.38 11.16
N PRO A 491 -19.34 -0.25 9.99
CA PRO A 491 -20.39 -1.01 9.32
C PRO A 491 -20.93 -2.16 10.20
N THR A 492 -22.25 -2.29 10.31
CA THR A 492 -22.92 -3.35 11.09
C THR A 492 -24.17 -3.87 10.38
N TRP A 493 -25.09 -4.51 11.09
CA TRP A 493 -26.34 -5.04 10.59
C TRP A 493 -27.17 -3.97 9.86
N GLY A 494 -27.46 -4.22 8.59
CA GLY A 494 -28.27 -3.31 7.76
C GLY A 494 -27.52 -2.10 7.20
N SER A 495 -26.20 -2.04 7.34
CA SER A 495 -25.37 -1.05 6.65
C SER A 495 -25.61 -1.12 5.14
N LEU A 496 -25.85 0.05 4.53
CA LEU A 496 -26.18 0.17 3.12
C LEU A 496 -25.03 -0.34 2.24
N LEU A 497 -25.34 -1.16 1.23
CA LEU A 497 -24.39 -1.82 0.31
C LEU A 497 -23.45 -2.87 0.96
N TRP A 498 -23.60 -3.17 2.25
CA TRP A 498 -22.81 -4.20 2.91
C TRP A 498 -23.57 -5.52 3.01
N ALA A 499 -22.96 -6.59 2.53
CA ALA A 499 -23.38 -7.94 2.84
C ALA A 499 -23.02 -8.31 4.30
N ASN A 500 -23.56 -9.42 4.78
CA ASN A 500 -23.32 -9.93 6.14
C ASN A 500 -22.54 -11.25 6.13
N GLY A 501 -21.87 -11.54 7.24
CA GLY A 501 -21.24 -12.83 7.52
C GLY A 501 -19.76 -12.93 7.17
N ASP A 502 -19.14 -14.05 7.54
CA ASP A 502 -17.70 -14.34 7.41
C ASP A 502 -17.23 -14.64 5.98
N ARG A 503 -18.07 -14.36 4.99
CA ARG A 503 -17.76 -14.41 3.57
C ARG A 503 -17.60 -13.02 2.97
N VAL A 504 -17.53 -11.98 3.80
CA VAL A 504 -17.38 -10.59 3.38
C VAL A 504 -16.08 -10.07 3.99
N GLU A 505 -15.18 -9.60 3.13
CA GLU A 505 -13.79 -9.26 3.44
C GLU A 505 -13.73 -8.20 4.53
N GLY A 506 -14.46 -7.09 4.34
CA GLY A 506 -14.53 -6.01 5.31
C GLY A 506 -15.22 -6.39 6.62
N ARG A 507 -16.05 -7.44 6.66
CA ARG A 507 -16.61 -7.96 7.92
C ARG A 507 -15.58 -8.76 8.70
N VAL A 508 -14.73 -9.52 8.01
CA VAL A 508 -13.59 -10.18 8.63
C VAL A 508 -12.58 -9.14 9.11
N ALA A 509 -12.28 -8.12 8.30
CA ALA A 509 -11.37 -7.04 8.67
C ALA A 509 -11.88 -6.27 9.89
N GLY A 510 -13.13 -5.81 9.87
CA GLY A 510 -13.76 -5.13 11.01
C GLY A 510 -13.78 -6.00 12.27
N ALA A 511 -14.10 -7.29 12.16
CA ALA A 511 -14.06 -8.20 13.32
C ALA A 511 -12.65 -8.33 13.92
N LEU A 512 -11.59 -8.29 13.10
CA LEU A 512 -10.21 -8.28 13.59
C LEU A 512 -9.82 -6.92 14.19
N ILE A 513 -10.38 -5.80 13.70
CA ILE A 513 -10.20 -4.46 14.29
C ILE A 513 -10.80 -4.45 15.69
N ASP A 514 -12.10 -4.78 15.83
CA ASP A 514 -12.82 -4.79 17.12
C ASP A 514 -12.17 -5.74 18.14
N LEU A 515 -11.62 -6.88 17.71
CA LEU A 515 -10.89 -7.76 18.63
C LEU A 515 -9.61 -7.11 19.17
N ALA A 516 -8.93 -6.33 18.33
CA ALA A 516 -7.59 -5.84 18.58
C ALA A 516 -7.56 -4.48 19.29
N ASP A 517 -8.41 -3.55 18.88
CA ASP A 517 -8.34 -2.18 19.37
C ASP A 517 -8.97 -2.04 20.77
N SER A 518 -9.03 -0.81 21.27
CA SER A 518 -9.65 -0.50 22.56
C SER A 518 -10.82 0.49 22.43
N HIS A 519 -11.23 0.77 21.19
CA HIS A 519 -12.27 1.71 20.84
C HIS A 519 -13.62 1.00 20.71
N ASN A 520 -14.10 0.51 21.84
CA ASN A 520 -15.38 -0.18 21.92
C ASN A 520 -16.55 0.65 21.34
N ASP A 521 -17.22 0.13 20.30
CA ASP A 521 -18.44 0.70 19.72
C ASP A 521 -19.58 -0.34 19.60
N GLY A 522 -20.83 0.11 19.79
CA GLY A 522 -22.00 -0.80 19.71
C GLY A 522 -21.94 -1.99 20.68
N THR A 523 -21.88 -3.21 20.14
CA THR A 523 -21.72 -4.44 20.94
C THR A 523 -20.27 -4.87 21.13
N ASP A 524 -19.32 -4.23 20.46
CA ASP A 524 -17.91 -4.42 20.72
C ASP A 524 -17.57 -3.91 22.13
N ALA A 525 -16.99 -4.79 22.92
CA ALA A 525 -16.62 -4.52 24.31
C ALA A 525 -15.36 -5.30 24.71
N TYR A 526 -14.64 -5.86 23.74
CA TYR A 526 -13.48 -6.70 23.94
C TYR A 526 -12.26 -6.04 23.30
N ALA A 527 -11.10 -6.19 23.93
CA ALA A 527 -9.87 -5.57 23.48
C ALA A 527 -8.70 -6.45 23.91
N GLU A 528 -7.81 -6.80 22.98
CA GLU A 528 -6.64 -7.63 23.32
C GLU A 528 -5.34 -7.24 22.62
N GLY A 529 -5.38 -6.23 21.74
CA GLY A 529 -4.25 -5.90 20.87
C GLY A 529 -4.02 -6.93 19.76
N MET A 530 -3.05 -6.64 18.90
CA MET A 530 -2.71 -7.48 17.77
C MET A 530 -2.10 -8.85 18.16
N TYR A 531 -1.50 -8.97 19.35
CA TYR A 531 -0.63 -10.09 19.69
C TYR A 531 -1.31 -11.46 19.60
N ASN A 532 -2.53 -11.59 20.11
CA ASN A 532 -3.25 -12.87 20.09
C ASN A 532 -3.67 -13.25 18.67
N ILE A 533 -4.15 -12.29 17.88
CA ILE A 533 -4.49 -12.47 16.46
C ILE A 533 -3.25 -12.93 15.68
N TRP A 534 -2.15 -12.18 15.81
CA TRP A 534 -0.88 -12.50 15.15
C TRP A 534 -0.34 -13.86 15.56
N THR A 535 -0.44 -14.22 16.84
CA THR A 535 0.05 -15.51 17.35
C THR A 535 -0.73 -16.68 16.75
N THR A 536 -2.06 -16.59 16.67
CA THR A 536 -2.86 -17.65 16.02
C THR A 536 -2.56 -17.72 14.52
N PHE A 537 -2.47 -16.57 13.85
CA PHE A 537 -2.08 -16.51 12.43
C PHE A 537 -0.74 -17.19 12.16
N GLN A 538 0.26 -16.98 13.02
CA GLN A 538 1.59 -17.59 12.89
C GLN A 538 1.64 -19.10 13.16
N ARG A 539 0.67 -19.64 13.91
CA ARG A 539 0.69 -21.04 14.36
C ARG A 539 -0.14 -21.97 13.49
N HIS A 540 -1.11 -21.42 12.77
CA HIS A 540 -2.13 -22.20 12.09
C HIS A 540 -2.32 -21.69 10.68
N ASN A 541 -2.25 -22.61 9.72
CA ASN A 541 -2.74 -22.37 8.37
C ASN A 541 -4.26 -22.55 8.36
N SER A 542 -4.97 -21.49 8.74
CA SER A 542 -6.43 -21.45 8.74
C SER A 542 -6.94 -21.14 7.32
N PRO A 543 -7.69 -22.05 6.66
CA PRO A 543 -8.17 -21.85 5.29
C PRO A 543 -9.34 -20.85 5.18
N HIS A 544 -9.91 -20.41 6.30
CA HIS A 544 -10.98 -19.41 6.37
C HIS A 544 -11.14 -18.89 7.82
N PHE A 545 -11.84 -17.77 7.99
CA PHE A 545 -12.00 -17.10 9.29
C PHE A 545 -12.62 -17.99 10.38
N ARG A 546 -13.60 -18.84 10.05
CA ARG A 546 -14.18 -19.78 11.04
C ARG A 546 -13.17 -20.79 11.60
N GLN A 547 -12.19 -21.20 10.78
CA GLN A 547 -11.15 -22.11 11.24
C GLN A 547 -10.15 -21.34 12.10
N PHE A 548 -9.77 -20.12 11.70
CA PHE A 548 -8.96 -19.22 12.52
C PHE A 548 -9.57 -19.01 13.91
N TRP A 549 -10.89 -18.80 13.99
CA TRP A 549 -11.61 -18.68 15.26
C TRP A 549 -11.54 -19.94 16.12
N THR A 550 -11.58 -21.12 15.48
CA THR A 550 -11.44 -22.41 16.18
C THR A 550 -10.01 -22.62 16.68
N ASP A 551 -9.02 -22.33 15.85
CA ASP A 551 -7.59 -22.44 16.15
C ASP A 551 -7.17 -21.51 17.28
N ARG A 552 -7.71 -20.29 17.28
CA ARG A 552 -7.58 -19.31 18.36
C ARG A 552 -8.05 -19.86 19.70
N GLY A 553 -9.20 -20.54 19.73
CA GLY A 553 -9.70 -21.20 20.93
C GLY A 553 -8.78 -22.35 21.38
N ALA A 554 -8.18 -23.08 20.43
CA ALA A 554 -7.20 -24.13 20.71
C ALA A 554 -5.86 -23.59 21.24
N ASP A 555 -5.46 -22.37 20.85
CA ASP A 555 -4.33 -21.63 21.43
C ASP A 555 -4.59 -21.12 22.85
N GLY A 556 -5.84 -21.22 23.33
CA GLY A 556 -6.24 -20.78 24.66
C GLY A 556 -6.62 -19.30 24.75
N PHE A 557 -6.77 -18.61 23.61
CA PHE A 557 -7.26 -17.23 23.57
C PHE A 557 -8.78 -17.16 23.73
N SER A 558 -9.29 -16.00 24.14
CA SER A 558 -10.71 -15.82 24.43
C SER A 558 -11.56 -15.94 23.16
N VAL A 559 -12.54 -16.84 23.19
CA VAL A 559 -13.61 -17.04 22.18
C VAL A 559 -15.01 -17.07 22.82
N GLY A 560 -15.13 -16.53 24.04
CA GLY A 560 -16.39 -16.45 24.77
C GLY A 560 -17.28 -15.30 24.31
N ASN A 561 -18.32 -14.99 25.10
CA ASN A 561 -19.35 -14.02 24.71
C ASN A 561 -18.81 -12.62 24.35
N ALA A 562 -17.80 -12.10 25.05
CA ALA A 562 -17.28 -10.77 24.78
C ALA A 562 -16.59 -10.69 23.39
N PRO A 563 -15.58 -11.53 23.08
CA PRO A 563 -15.05 -11.63 21.72
C PRO A 563 -16.07 -11.98 20.63
N LEU A 564 -17.08 -12.82 20.94
CA LEU A 564 -18.16 -13.13 19.99
C LEU A 564 -19.03 -11.91 19.67
N ASN A 565 -19.18 -10.97 20.60
CA ASN A 565 -19.94 -9.75 20.33
C ASN A 565 -19.22 -8.81 19.35
N SER A 566 -17.87 -8.78 19.35
CA SER A 566 -17.06 -8.06 18.36
C SER A 566 -17.25 -8.65 16.95
N LEU A 567 -17.31 -9.98 16.84
CA LEU A 567 -17.68 -10.66 15.59
C LEU A 567 -19.13 -10.35 15.18
N TYR A 568 -20.06 -10.39 16.13
CA TYR A 568 -21.48 -10.13 15.89
C TYR A 568 -21.75 -8.67 15.46
N GLN A 569 -21.03 -7.70 16.01
CA GLN A 569 -21.05 -6.29 15.60
C GLN A 569 -20.75 -6.19 14.10
N ASN A 570 -19.76 -6.95 13.65
CA ASN A 570 -19.36 -7.12 12.26
C ASN A 570 -20.22 -8.12 11.47
N THR A 571 -21.40 -8.46 11.97
CA THR A 571 -22.39 -9.35 11.32
C THR A 571 -21.91 -10.79 11.09
N ILE A 572 -20.90 -11.25 11.83
CA ILE A 572 -20.43 -12.64 11.86
C ILE A 572 -21.10 -13.36 13.03
N ASP A 573 -21.96 -14.33 12.74
CA ASP A 573 -22.77 -15.05 13.72
C ASP A 573 -22.33 -16.54 13.80
N TYR A 574 -21.63 -16.91 14.89
CA TYR A 574 -20.89 -18.17 15.04
C TYR A 574 -21.46 -19.15 16.06
#